data_AF-A0A7V2NL63-F1
#
_entry.id   AF-A0A7V2NL63-F1
#
_cell.length_a   1.000
_cell.length_b   1.000
_cell.length_c   1.000
_cell.angle_alpha   90.00
_cell.angle_beta   90.00
_cell.angle_gamma   90.00
#
_symmetry.space_group_name_H-M   'P 1'
#
loop_
_entity.id
_entity.type
_entity.pdbx_description
1 polymer ?
#
loop_
_entity_poly.entity_id
_entity_poly.type
_entity_poly.pdbx_seq_one_letter_code
_entity_poly.pdbx_strand_id
1 'polypeptide(L)' 'MKFEVQQGDGKARRGVISLARGKIHTPAFMPVGTYGTVKAMT' A
#
# COMPACT_ATOMS: atom_id res chain seq x y z
N MET A 1 0.12 11.59 7.42
CA MET A 1 -0.32 10.25 7.00
C MET A 1 -1.81 10.14 7.28
N LYS A 2 -2.64 9.79 6.28
CA LYS A 2 -4.10 9.67 6.42
C LYS A 2 -4.56 8.36 5.77
N PHE A 3 -5.42 7.60 6.43
CA PHE A 3 -6.04 6.39 5.86
C PHE A 3 -7.54 6.62 5.71
N GLU A 4 -8.08 6.30 4.53
CA GLU A 4 -9.49 6.44 4.19
C GLU A 4 -10.02 5.14 3.58
N VAL A 5 -11.18 4.67 4.05
CA VAL A 5 -11.89 3.52 3.46
C VAL A 5 -12.83 4.05 2.39
N GLN A 6 -12.70 3.54 1.17
CA GLN A 6 -13.53 3.94 0.03
C GLN A 6 -14.78 3.07 -0.12
N GLN A 7 -14.64 1.76 0.12
CA GLN A 7 -15.73 0.79 0.00
C GLN A 7 -15.41 -0.46 0.83
N GLY A 8 -16.44 -1.17 1.28
CA GLY A 8 -16.31 -2.47 1.94
C GLY A 8 -17.29 -3.49 1.37
N ASP A 9 -16.94 -4.77 1.54
CA ASP A 9 -17.79 -5.92 1.28
C ASP A 9 -17.54 -6.96 2.39
N GLY A 10 -18.52 -7.18 3.25
CA GLY A 10 -18.35 -7.95 4.49
C GLY A 10 -17.18 -7.44 5.34
N LYS A 11 -16.15 -8.27 5.52
CA LYS A 11 -14.91 -7.91 6.25
C LYS A 11 -13.81 -7.30 5.36
N ALA A 12 -13.98 -7.34 4.03
CA ALA A 12 -13.02 -6.80 3.07
C ALA A 12 -13.16 -5.28 2.97
N ARG A 13 -12.03 -4.59 2.75
CA ARG A 13 -11.95 -3.13 2.69
C ARG A 13 -11.06 -2.68 1.55
N ARG A 14 -11.60 -1.80 0.71
CA ARG A 14 -10.82 -1.01 -0.25
C ARG A 14 -10.57 0.37 0.35
N GLY A 15 -9.32 0.83 0.33
CA GLY A 15 -8.95 2.09 0.94
C GLY A 15 -7.72 2.73 0.30
N VAL A 16 -7.39 3.92 0.75
CA VAL A 16 -6.21 4.68 0.31
C VAL A 16 -5.49 5.24 1.53
N ILE A 17 -4.18 5.04 1.59
CA ILE A 17 -3.27 5.69 2.54
C ILE A 17 -2.57 6.82 1.80
N SER A 18 -2.79 8.06 2.22
CA SER A 18 -2.07 9.24 1.72
C SER A 18 -0.82 9.51 2.55
N LEU A 19 0.34 9.51 1.89
CA LEU A 19 1.66 9.81 2.44
C LEU A 19 2.27 11.02 1.71
N ALA A 20 3.33 11.60 2.27
CA ALA A 20 4.03 12.74 1.63
C ALA A 20 4.57 12.39 0.24
N ARG A 21 4.95 11.13 0.02
CA ARG A 21 5.53 10.62 -1.24
C ARG A 21 4.51 9.98 -2.18
N GLY A 22 3.21 10.10 -1.91
CA GLY A 22 2.16 9.56 -2.78
C GLY A 22 1.05 8.82 -2.03
N LYS A 23 0.20 8.13 -2.80
CA LYS A 23 -0.96 7.38 -2.30
C LYS A 23 -0.72 5.88 -2.45
N ILE A 24 -1.06 5.10 -1.42
CA ILE A 24 -1.04 3.64 -1.43
C ILE A 24 -2.48 3.13 -1.44
N HIS A 25 -2.84 2.33 -2.45
CA HIS A 25 -4.15 1.67 -2.52
C HIS A 25 -4.12 0.38 -1.69
N THR A 26 -5.11 0.17 -0.82
CA THR A 26 -5.26 -1.04 -0.01
C THR A 26 -6.45 -1.88 -0.51
N PRO A 27 -6.36 -3.22 -0.57
CA PRO A 27 -5.27 -4.06 -0.06
C PRO A 27 -3.96 -3.92 -0.86
N ALA A 28 -2.81 -3.91 -0.17
CA ALA A 28 -1.50 -3.75 -0.78
C ALA A 28 -0.58 -4.92 -0.43
N PHE A 29 0.15 -5.44 -1.42
CA PHE A 29 1.26 -6.37 -1.23
C PHE A 29 2.55 -5.61 -1.53
N MET A 30 3.40 -5.43 -0.51
CA MET A 30 4.61 -4.64 -0.63
C MET A 30 5.81 -5.54 -0.90
N PRO A 31 6.62 -5.28 -1.94
CA PRO A 31 7.87 -6.00 -2.13
C PRO A 31 8.85 -5.66 -1.00
N VAL A 32 9.67 -6.63 -0.60
CA VAL A 32 10.70 -6.42 0.44
C VAL A 32 12.04 -6.15 -0.23
N GLY A 33 12.60 -4.98 0.04
CA GLY A 33 13.97 -4.66 -0.29
C GLY A 33 14.89 -5.01 0.87
N THR A 34 15.97 -5.75 0.61
CA THR A 34 17.05 -5.97 1.58
C THR A 34 18.33 -5.35 1.01
N TYR A 35 19.13 -4.73 1.88
CA TYR A 35 20.37 -4.03 1.48
C TYR A 35 20.17 -2.97 0.37
N GLY A 36 19.06 -2.23 0.41
CA GLY A 36 18.80 -1.12 -0.50
C GLY A 36 18.23 -1.50 -1.87
N THR A 37 17.93 -2.79 -2.13
CA THR A 37 17.34 -3.24 -3.39
C THR A 37 16.29 -4.34 -3.18
N VAL A 38 15.29 -4.40 -4.05
CA VAL A 38 14.44 -5.58 -4.21
C VAL A 38 15.19 -6.54 -5.13
N LYS A 39 15.45 -7.75 -4.65
CA LYS A 39 16.30 -8.72 -5.37
C LYS A 39 15.78 -8.94 -6.81
N ALA A 40 16.70 -8.84 -7.76
CA ALA A 40 16.48 -9.04 -9.20
C ALA A 40 15.52 -8.02 -9.88
N MET A 41 15.31 -6.85 -9.27
CA MET A 41 14.53 -5.75 -9.86
C MET A 41 15.44 -4.54 -10.14
N THR A 42 15.15 -3.78 -11.18
CA THR A 42 15.85 -2.55 -11.60
C THR A 42 14.90 -1.36 -11.61
#